data_AF-V4B2C1-F1
#
_entry.id   AF-V4B2C1-F1
#
_cell.length_a   1.000
_cell.length_b   1.000
_cell.length_c   1.000
_cell.angle_alpha   90.00
_cell.angle_beta   90.00
_cell.angle_gamma   90.00
#
_symmetry.space_group_name_H-M   'P 1'
#
loop_
_entity.id
_entity.type
_entity.pdbx_description
1 polymer ?
#
loop_
_entity_poly.entity_id
_entity_poly.type
_entity_poly.pdbx_seq_one_letter_code
_entity_poly.pdbx_strand_id
1 'polypeptide(L)'
;YDDSVGDLTIVYDDSVGDLTVVYNDSVGDLTIVYNDSVGDLTIVYDGNVGDLTIAYDDSVGDLTIVYNDSVGDLTIVYDGNVGDLTIVYDDNFEGLSIVYDDSVRDRTKVHR
;
A
#
# COMPACT_ATOMS: atom_id res chain seq x y z
N TYR A 1 -26.40 -3.19 0.46
CA TYR A 1 -25.57 -3.55 -0.69
C TYR A 1 -24.20 -3.68 -0.10
N ASP A 2 -23.75 -4.91 0.02
CA ASP A 2 -22.39 -5.21 0.44
C ASP A 2 -21.64 -5.40 -0.88
N ASP A 3 -21.09 -4.30 -1.38
CA ASP A 3 -20.32 -4.28 -2.64
C ASP A 3 -18.98 -4.96 -2.36
N SER A 4 -19.01 -6.28 -2.32
CA SER A 4 -17.80 -7.08 -2.27
C SER A 4 -17.25 -7.23 -3.68
N VAL A 5 -16.03 -6.75 -3.88
CA VAL A 5 -15.27 -6.99 -5.11
C VAL A 5 -14.39 -8.22 -4.88
N GLY A 6 -14.41 -9.17 -5.82
CA GLY A 6 -13.50 -10.33 -5.75
C GLY A 6 -12.05 -9.85 -5.86
N ASP A 7 -11.70 -9.32 -7.04
CA ASP A 7 -10.35 -8.86 -7.35
C ASP A 7 -10.40 -7.44 -7.91
N LEU A 8 -9.48 -6.58 -7.47
CA LEU A 8 -9.29 -5.24 -8.01
C LEU A 8 -7.81 -4.97 -8.29
N THR A 9 -7.52 -4.46 -9.49
CA THR A 9 -6.18 -4.05 -9.89
C THR A 9 -6.18 -2.58 -10.32
N ILE A 10 -5.26 -1.81 -9.77
CA ILE A 10 -5.06 -0.39 -10.08
C ILE A 10 -3.61 -0.20 -10.54
N VAL A 11 -3.41 0.49 -11.67
CA VAL A 11 -2.09 0.73 -12.25
C VAL A 11 -1.92 2.22 -12.55
N TYR A 12 -0.79 2.78 -12.13
CA TYR A 12 -0.37 4.15 -12.41
C TYR A 12 1.02 4.16 -13.06
N ASP A 13 1.19 4.95 -14.12
CA ASP A 13 2.35 4.89 -15.04
C ASP A 13 2.94 6.28 -15.33
N ASP A 14 2.62 7.28 -14.52
CA ASP A 14 3.12 8.66 -14.68
C ASP A 14 3.76 9.13 -13.38
N SER A 15 4.84 9.92 -13.49
CA SER A 15 5.49 10.57 -12.36
C SER A 15 4.56 11.59 -11.70
N VAL A 16 4.44 11.52 -10.37
CA VAL A 16 3.54 12.40 -9.58
C VAL A 16 4.28 13.04 -8.42
N GLY A 17 4.00 14.31 -8.14
CA GLY A 17 4.46 14.96 -6.91
C GLY A 17 3.82 14.31 -5.69
N ASP A 18 2.49 14.43 -5.57
CA ASP A 18 1.73 13.84 -4.47
C ASP A 18 0.59 12.99 -5.03
N LEU A 19 0.42 11.78 -4.51
CA LEU A 19 -0.67 10.90 -4.85
C LEU A 19 -1.37 10.37 -3.60
N THR A 20 -2.70 10.46 -3.59
CA THR A 20 -3.53 9.85 -2.55
C THR A 20 -4.53 8.90 -3.19
N VAL A 21 -4.52 7.66 -2.71
CA VAL A 21 -5.52 6.64 -3.04
C VAL A 21 -6.32 6.33 -1.79
N VAL A 22 -7.65 6.42 -1.90
CA VAL A 22 -8.59 6.11 -0.82
C VAL A 22 -9.57 5.07 -1.32
N TYR A 23 -9.77 4.02 -0.54
CA TYR A 23 -10.68 2.93 -0.88
C TYR A 23 -11.48 2.49 0.32
N ASN A 24 -12.80 2.35 0.15
CA ASN A 24 -13.78 2.24 1.24
C ASN A 24 -14.77 1.06 1.07
N ASP A 25 -14.30 -0.12 0.67
CA ASP A 25 -15.14 -1.31 0.45
C ASP A 25 -14.40 -2.60 0.84
N SER A 26 -15.10 -3.74 0.85
CA SER A 26 -14.48 -5.05 1.10
C SER A 26 -14.00 -5.70 -0.20
N VAL A 27 -12.75 -6.18 -0.21
CA VAL A 27 -12.12 -6.81 -1.38
C VAL A 27 -11.50 -8.15 -0.98
N GLY A 28 -11.63 -9.17 -1.83
CA GLY A 28 -10.84 -10.39 -1.69
C GLY A 28 -9.36 -10.07 -1.91
N ASP A 29 -9.01 -9.78 -3.16
CA ASP A 29 -7.63 -9.50 -3.58
C ASP A 29 -7.50 -8.09 -4.18
N LEU A 30 -6.58 -7.29 -3.64
CA LEU A 30 -6.31 -5.94 -4.12
C LEU A 30 -4.84 -5.80 -4.51
N THR A 31 -4.61 -5.42 -5.77
CA THR A 31 -3.27 -5.14 -6.29
C THR A 31 -3.17 -3.70 -6.74
N ILE A 32 -2.18 -2.96 -6.23
CA ILE A 32 -1.82 -1.64 -6.73
C ILE A 32 -0.41 -1.68 -7.28
N VAL A 33 -0.23 -1.16 -8.50
CA VAL A 33 1.06 -1.07 -9.17
C VAL A 33 1.36 0.36 -9.57
N TYR A 34 2.58 0.79 -9.29
CA TYR A 34 3.13 2.09 -9.69
C TYR A 34 4.46 1.87 -10.39
N ASN A 35 4.64 2.48 -11.56
CA ASN A 35 5.82 2.25 -12.39
C ASN A 35 6.78 3.44 -12.52
N ASP A 36 6.53 4.53 -11.80
CA ASP A 36 7.22 5.79 -12.02
C ASP A 36 7.45 6.51 -10.67
N SER A 37 8.41 7.45 -10.67
CA SER A 37 8.79 8.20 -9.47
C SER A 37 7.61 8.96 -8.82
N VAL A 38 7.43 8.79 -7.50
CA VAL A 38 6.44 9.53 -6.69
C VAL A 38 7.14 10.29 -5.57
N GLY A 39 6.82 11.57 -5.39
CA GLY A 39 7.29 12.34 -4.24
C GLY A 39 6.69 11.77 -2.95
N ASP A 40 5.39 11.99 -2.78
CA ASP A 40 4.62 11.55 -1.62
C ASP A 40 3.47 10.64 -2.06
N LEU A 41 3.42 9.43 -1.52
CA LEU A 41 2.32 8.50 -1.74
C LEU A 41 1.61 8.17 -0.43
N THR A 42 0.31 8.43 -0.42
CA THR A 42 -0.58 8.05 0.68
C THR A 42 -1.64 7.08 0.18
N ILE A 43 -1.73 5.92 0.83
CA ILE A 43 -2.77 4.93 0.57
C ILE A 43 -3.58 4.77 1.85
N VAL A 44 -4.90 4.92 1.74
CA VAL A 44 -5.84 4.78 2.86
C VAL A 44 -6.88 3.74 2.51
N TYR A 45 -6.99 2.74 3.38
CA TYR A 45 -7.96 1.66 3.28
C TYR A 45 -8.93 1.66 4.46
N ASP A 46 -10.22 1.73 4.14
CA ASP A 46 -11.36 1.72 5.05
C ASP A 46 -12.30 0.56 4.67
N GLY A 47 -11.90 -0.67 4.99
CA GLY A 47 -12.64 -1.88 4.68
C GLY A 47 -11.82 -3.14 4.87
N ASN A 48 -12.46 -4.31 4.76
CA ASN A 48 -11.76 -5.58 4.90
C ASN A 48 -11.09 -5.99 3.59
N VAL A 49 -9.80 -6.31 3.64
CA VAL A 49 -9.07 -6.87 2.50
C VAL A 49 -8.55 -8.25 2.87
N GLY A 50 -8.81 -9.26 2.04
CA GLY A 50 -8.18 -10.57 2.19
C GLY A 50 -6.67 -10.45 1.98
N ASP A 51 -6.28 -10.20 0.73
CA ASP A 51 -4.90 -10.05 0.32
C ASP A 51 -4.67 -8.67 -0.33
N LEU A 52 -3.70 -7.93 0.17
CA LEU A 52 -3.27 -6.65 -0.41
C LEU A 52 -1.84 -6.73 -0.88
N THR A 53 -1.65 -6.51 -2.18
CA THR A 53 -0.33 -6.36 -2.81
C THR A 53 -0.15 -4.94 -3.30
N ILE A 54 0.95 -4.33 -2.90
CA ILE A 54 1.37 -3.03 -3.38
C ILE A 54 2.76 -3.18 -3.99
N ALA A 55 2.91 -2.79 -5.26
CA ALA A 55 4.15 -2.87 -6.01
C ALA A 55 4.56 -1.50 -6.57
N TYR A 56 5.85 -1.19 -6.44
CA TYR A 56 6.48 0.02 -6.99
C TYR A 56 7.70 -0.35 -7.81
N ASP A 57 7.84 0.23 -8.98
CA ASP A 57 9.02 0.23 -9.84
C ASP A 57 9.46 1.69 -9.96
N ASP A 58 10.69 2.00 -9.52
CA ASP A 58 11.28 3.36 -9.29
C ASP A 58 11.10 3.95 -7.87
N SER A 59 11.47 5.23 -7.70
CA SER A 59 11.76 5.88 -6.43
C SER A 59 10.51 6.51 -5.80
N VAL A 60 10.32 6.27 -4.50
CA VAL A 60 9.29 6.95 -3.68
C VAL A 60 9.98 7.77 -2.60
N GLY A 61 9.66 9.06 -2.49
CA GLY A 61 10.16 9.90 -1.40
C GLY A 61 9.61 9.41 -0.07
N ASP A 62 8.31 9.62 0.12
CA ASP A 62 7.57 9.22 1.31
C ASP A 62 6.41 8.28 0.94
N LEU A 63 6.35 7.11 1.57
CA LEU A 63 5.23 6.18 1.44
C LEU A 63 4.53 6.02 2.78
N THR A 64 3.26 6.43 2.81
CA THR A 64 2.36 6.24 3.94
C THR A 64 1.22 5.30 3.55
N ILE A 65 1.05 4.26 4.34
CA ILE A 65 -0.06 3.32 4.17
C ILE A 65 -0.85 3.27 5.48
N VAL A 66 -2.16 3.48 5.39
CA VAL A 66 -3.08 3.52 6.54
C VAL A 66 -4.21 2.53 6.35
N TYR A 67 -4.47 1.74 7.38
CA TYR A 67 -5.55 0.76 7.44
C TYR A 67 -6.42 1.01 8.66
N ASN A 68 -7.72 1.17 8.43
CA ASN A 68 -8.68 1.37 9.51
C ASN A 68 -9.38 0.08 9.95
N ASP A 69 -9.43 -0.93 9.08
CA ASP A 69 -10.10 -2.23 9.31
C ASP A 69 -9.09 -3.39 9.18
N SER A 70 -9.58 -4.62 8.96
CA SER A 70 -8.74 -5.83 8.90
C SER A 70 -8.12 -6.06 7.52
N VAL A 71 -6.85 -6.46 7.51
CA VAL A 71 -6.17 -7.02 6.32
C VAL A 71 -5.69 -8.41 6.69
N GLY A 72 -6.01 -9.42 5.89
CA GLY A 72 -5.45 -10.76 6.06
C GLY A 72 -3.94 -10.72 5.87
N ASP A 73 -3.53 -10.61 4.61
CA ASP A 73 -2.12 -10.53 4.24
C ASP A 73 -1.79 -9.22 3.51
N LEU A 74 -0.78 -8.51 4.01
CA LEU A 74 -0.18 -7.36 3.34
C LEU A 74 1.18 -7.74 2.78
N THR A 75 1.33 -7.63 1.46
CA THR A 75 2.60 -7.71 0.76
C THR A 75 2.92 -6.37 0.14
N ILE A 76 4.10 -5.84 0.43
CA ILE A 76 4.62 -4.68 -0.26
C ILE A 76 5.94 -5.03 -0.94
N VAL A 77 6.04 -4.74 -2.23
CA VAL A 77 7.20 -5.02 -3.08
C VAL A 77 7.72 -3.71 -3.64
N TYR A 78 9.03 -3.49 -3.51
CA TYR A 78 9.70 -2.32 -4.06
C TYR A 78 10.87 -2.74 -4.95
N ASP A 79 10.86 -2.26 -6.18
CA ASP A 79 11.97 -2.28 -7.13
C ASP A 79 12.47 -0.85 -7.35
N GLY A 80 13.12 -0.31 -6.32
CA GLY A 80 13.51 1.10 -6.26
C GLY A 80 13.79 1.58 -4.83
N ASN A 81 14.12 2.87 -4.70
CA ASN A 81 14.47 3.46 -3.40
C ASN A 81 13.24 4.06 -2.72
N VAL A 82 13.06 3.77 -1.43
CA VAL A 82 12.09 4.47 -0.58
C VAL A 82 12.85 5.32 0.44
N GLY A 83 12.55 6.62 0.50
CA GLY A 83 13.05 7.46 1.58
C GLY A 83 12.47 6.98 2.91
N ASP A 84 11.22 7.33 3.16
CA ASP A 84 10.55 7.03 4.42
C ASP A 84 9.33 6.14 4.19
N LEU A 85 9.28 4.99 4.88
CA LEU A 85 8.13 4.08 4.89
C LEU A 85 7.41 4.13 6.22
N THR A 86 6.13 4.50 6.18
CA THR A 86 5.23 4.47 7.33
C THR A 86 4.02 3.57 7.07
N ILE A 87 3.80 2.61 7.96
CA ILE A 87 2.60 1.76 7.95
C ILE A 87 1.86 2.00 9.26
N VAL A 88 0.58 2.39 9.15
CA VAL A 88 -0.32 2.63 10.28
C VAL A 88 -1.50 1.69 10.18
N TYR A 89 -1.84 1.04 11.29
CA TYR A 89 -3.01 0.18 11.37
C TYR A 89 -3.74 0.25 12.71
N ASP A 90 -5.06 0.27 12.63
CA ASP A 90 -5.95 0.29 13.81
C ASP A 90 -6.37 -1.12 14.24
N ASP A 91 -6.47 -2.09 13.31
CA ASP A 91 -6.95 -3.45 13.60
C ASP A 91 -5.94 -4.56 13.23
N ASN A 92 -6.38 -5.82 13.12
CA ASN A 92 -5.47 -6.96 12.96
C ASN A 92 -4.89 -7.12 11.54
N PHE A 93 -3.61 -7.51 11.49
CA PHE A 93 -2.94 -8.09 10.34
C PHE A 93 -2.61 -9.54 10.64
N GLU A 94 -2.97 -10.49 9.78
CA GLU A 94 -2.50 -11.88 9.92
C GLU A 94 -1.05 -12.01 9.43
N GLY A 95 -0.71 -11.30 8.35
CA GLY A 95 0.63 -11.29 7.76
C GLY A 95 1.07 -9.93 7.22
N LEU A 96 2.35 -9.59 7.46
CA LEU A 96 3.01 -8.46 6.83
C LEU A 96 4.35 -8.90 6.24
N SER A 97 4.38 -8.97 4.92
CA SER A 97 5.58 -9.22 4.12
C SER A 97 6.04 -7.93 3.46
N ILE A 98 7.33 -7.62 3.58
CA ILE A 98 7.91 -6.51 2.83
C ILE A 98 9.18 -6.96 2.13
N VAL A 99 9.19 -6.80 0.81
CA VAL A 99 10.25 -7.22 -0.09
C VAL A 99 10.82 -5.98 -0.77
N TYR A 100 12.14 -5.85 -0.75
CA TYR A 100 12.85 -4.73 -1.37
C TYR A 100 13.98 -5.31 -2.21
N ASP A 101 14.10 -4.90 -3.47
CA ASP A 101 15.30 -5.16 -4.29
C ASP A 101 16.39 -4.12 -4.01
N ASP A 102 15.99 -2.91 -3.59
CA ASP A 102 16.90 -1.84 -3.17
C ASP A 102 16.60 -1.38 -1.71
N SER A 103 16.91 -0.12 -1.39
CA SER A 103 17.08 0.36 -0.04
C SER A 103 15.86 1.14 0.46
N VAL A 104 15.55 0.97 1.75
CA VAL A 104 14.67 1.90 2.48
C VAL A 104 15.47 2.59 3.55
N ARG A 105 15.41 3.93 3.58
CA ARG A 105 16.17 4.71 4.55
C ARG A 105 15.57 4.56 5.94
N ASP A 106 14.26 4.79 6.07
CA ASP A 106 13.57 4.78 7.36
C ASP A 106 12.27 3.97 7.31
N ARG A 107 12.02 3.16 8.36
CA ARG A 107 10.82 2.31 8.47
C ARG A 107 10.15 2.48 9.81
N THR A 108 8.89 2.86 9.78
CA THR A 108 8.04 3.02 10.96
C THR A 108 6.77 2.19 10.82
N LYS A 109 6.45 1.41 11.85
CA LYS A 109 5.16 0.73 11.98
C LYS A 109 4.46 1.26 13.22
N VAL A 110 3.23 1.73 13.05
CA VAL A 110 2.40 2.26 14.14
C VAL A 110 1.13 1.42 14.21
N HIS A 111 0.87 0.88 15.40
CA HIS A 111 -0.43 0.35 15.76
C HIS A 111 -1.13 1.39 16.64
N ARG A 112 -2.40 1.71 16.38
CA ARG A 112 -3.18 2.67 17.17
C ARG A 112 -4.26 2.00 18.00
#